data_AF-A0A315UY58-F1
#
_entry.id   AF-A0A315UY58-F1
#
_cell.length_a   1.000
_cell.length_b   1.000
_cell.length_c   1.000
_cell.angle_alpha   90.00
_cell.angle_beta   90.00
_cell.angle_gamma   90.00
#
_symmetry.space_group_name_H-M   'P 1'
#
loop_
_entity.id
_entity.type
_entity.pdbx_description
1 polymer ?
#
loop_
_entity_poly.entity_id
_entity_poly.type
_entity_poly.pdbx_seq_one_letter_code
_entity_poly.pdbx_strand_id
1 'polypeptide(L)'
;MFQEVWGRSFCRTMEKLVEVVQEYPTEVEHIYSPSCVPLVRCAGCCGDENLECHPTQTSNVTMQLLKIRPSEPGEEYVEMTFVEHKTCEC
;
A
#
# COMPACT_ATOMS: atom_id res chain seq x y z
N MET A 1 19.85 -18.35 -9.71
CA MET A 1 19.55 -19.81 -9.82
C MET A 1 18.06 -20.04 -9.47
N PHE A 2 17.45 -21.21 -9.76
CA PHE A 2 16.00 -21.44 -9.56
C PHE A 2 15.48 -21.04 -8.17
N GLN A 3 16.18 -21.46 -7.11
CA GLN A 3 15.79 -21.21 -5.71
C GLN A 3 15.67 -19.71 -5.37
N GLU A 4 16.51 -18.89 -5.99
CA GLU A 4 16.50 -17.45 -5.81
C GLU A 4 15.26 -16.81 -6.46
N VAL A 5 14.89 -17.28 -7.65
CA VAL A 5 13.68 -16.82 -8.35
C VAL A 5 12.46 -17.21 -7.54
N TRP A 6 12.38 -18.48 -7.12
CA TRP A 6 11.29 -19.00 -6.28
C TRP A 6 11.15 -18.21 -4.99
N GLY A 7 12.23 -18.03 -4.22
CA GLY A 7 12.18 -17.32 -2.95
C GLY A 7 11.83 -15.83 -3.07
N ARG A 8 12.13 -15.20 -4.21
CA ARG A 8 11.75 -13.80 -4.47
C ARG A 8 10.32 -13.64 -4.98
N SER A 9 9.76 -14.66 -5.63
CA SER A 9 8.40 -14.65 -6.15
C SER A 9 7.36 -15.22 -5.18
N PHE A 10 7.76 -16.04 -4.21
CA PHE A 10 6.85 -16.63 -3.23
C PHE A 10 6.23 -15.57 -2.31
N CYS A 11 5.02 -15.85 -1.81
CA CYS A 11 4.24 -14.97 -0.94
C CYS A 11 5.06 -14.40 0.23
N ARG A 12 5.21 -13.07 0.24
CA ARG A 12 5.96 -12.32 1.24
C ARG A 12 5.57 -10.85 1.26
N THR A 13 6.09 -10.11 2.22
CA THR A 13 5.99 -8.65 2.26
C THR A 13 6.94 -8.00 1.25
N MET A 14 6.44 -7.06 0.46
CA MET A 14 7.21 -6.27 -0.52
C MET A 14 6.72 -4.83 -0.54
N GLU A 15 7.61 -3.88 -0.80
CA GLU A 15 7.22 -2.49 -1.02
C GLU A 15 6.45 -2.37 -2.35
N LYS A 16 5.30 -1.69 -2.28
CA LYS A 16 4.46 -1.38 -3.43
C LYS A 16 3.96 0.06 -3.31
N LEU A 17 3.88 0.76 -4.43
CA LEU A 17 3.20 2.04 -4.50
C LEU A 17 1.69 1.81 -4.52
N VAL A 18 1.00 2.43 -3.58
CA VAL A 18 -0.47 2.36 -3.43
C VAL A 18 -1.03 3.77 -3.57
N GLU A 19 -2.02 3.92 -4.44
CA GLU A 19 -2.71 5.19 -4.63
C GLU A 19 -3.49 5.56 -3.37
N VAL A 20 -3.35 6.80 -2.90
CA VAL A 20 -4.00 7.30 -1.68
C VAL A 20 -5.52 7.18 -1.78
N VAL A 21 -6.09 7.42 -2.95
CA VAL A 21 -7.53 7.32 -3.22
C VAL A 21 -8.08 5.89 -3.14
N GLN A 22 -7.23 4.86 -3.29
CA GLN A 22 -7.67 3.47 -3.09
C GLN A 22 -7.84 3.14 -1.60
N GLU A 23 -7.02 3.75 -0.75
CA GLU A 23 -7.08 3.59 0.70
C GLU A 23 -8.14 4.50 1.34
N TYR A 24 -8.43 5.64 0.69
CA TYR A 24 -9.41 6.63 1.14
C TYR A 24 -10.41 6.97 0.02
N PRO A 25 -11.28 6.03 -0.40
CA PRO A 25 -12.17 6.22 -1.54
C PRO A 25 -13.26 7.29 -1.33
N THR A 26 -13.46 7.75 -0.10
CA THR A 26 -14.43 8.80 0.24
C THR A 26 -13.91 10.23 0.02
N GLU A 27 -12.60 10.42 -0.16
CA GLU A 27 -11.95 11.73 -0.29
C GLU A 27 -11.84 12.16 -1.77
N VAL A 28 -12.94 12.06 -2.53
CA VAL A 28 -12.95 12.28 -4.00
C VAL A 28 -12.78 13.75 -4.41
N GLU A 29 -13.01 14.69 -3.50
CA GLU A 29 -12.91 16.13 -3.77
C GLU A 29 -11.47 16.67 -3.65
N HIS A 30 -10.54 15.82 -3.20
CA HIS A 30 -9.18 16.23 -2.83
C HIS A 30 -8.14 15.63 -3.75
N ILE A 31 -7.11 16.43 -4.03
CA ILE A 31 -5.89 15.97 -4.68
C ILE A 31 -4.84 15.82 -3.58
N TYR A 32 -4.18 14.66 -3.55
CA TYR A 32 -3.08 14.40 -2.63
C TYR A 32 -1.73 14.47 -3.36
N SER A 33 -0.74 15.08 -2.71
CA SER A 33 0.64 15.12 -3.20
C SER A 33 1.59 14.57 -2.12
N PRO A 34 2.30 13.44 -2.40
CA PRO A 34 2.16 12.60 -3.59
C PRO A 34 0.79 11.91 -3.68
N SER A 35 0.40 11.47 -4.89
CA SER A 35 -0.88 10.75 -5.10
C SER A 35 -0.82 9.27 -4.70
N CYS A 36 0.39 8.71 -4.63
CA CYS A 36 0.66 7.36 -4.15
C CYS A 36 1.76 7.37 -3.08
N VAL A 37 1.72 6.37 -2.19
CA VAL A 37 2.68 6.20 -1.10
C VAL A 37 3.31 4.81 -1.13
N PRO A 38 4.59 4.67 -0.73
CA PRO A 38 5.22 3.36 -0.60
C PRO A 38 4.69 2.66 0.65
N LEU A 39 4.12 1.46 0.49
CA LEU A 39 3.64 0.63 1.59
C LEU A 39 4.18 -0.79 1.47
N VAL A 40 4.50 -1.40 2.60
CA VAL A 40 4.76 -2.84 2.65
C VAL A 40 3.44 -3.61 2.54
N ARG A 41 3.30 -4.40 1.48
CA ARG A 41 2.12 -5.22 1.18
C ARG A 41 2.50 -6.67 0.91
N CYS A 42 1.57 -7.58 1.18
CA CYS A 42 1.70 -8.97 0.79
C CYS A 42 1.56 -9.08 -0.72
N ALA A 43 2.51 -9.75 -1.35
CA ALA A 43 2.54 -9.99 -2.78
C ALA A 43 3.39 -11.23 -3.09
N GLY A 44 3.20 -11.77 -4.28
CA GLY A 44 3.86 -13.01 -4.73
C GLY A 44 2.84 -14.08 -5.10
N CYS A 45 3.34 -15.22 -5.56
CA CYS A 45 2.56 -16.39 -5.90
C CYS A 45 2.68 -17.49 -4.83
N CYS A 46 1.62 -18.27 -4.65
CA CYS A 46 1.51 -19.29 -3.61
C CYS A 46 1.94 -20.69 -4.04
N GLY A 47 2.39 -20.86 -5.29
CA GLY A 47 2.75 -22.16 -5.87
C GLY A 47 1.53 -23.02 -6.26
N ASP A 48 0.35 -22.72 -5.73
CA ASP A 48 -0.96 -23.19 -6.19
C ASP A 48 -1.75 -21.97 -6.71
N GLU A 49 -2.32 -22.08 -7.92
CA GLU A 49 -3.07 -20.99 -8.56
C GLU A 49 -4.43 -20.72 -7.91
N ASN A 50 -4.92 -21.64 -7.07
CA ASN A 50 -6.15 -21.46 -6.29
C ASN A 50 -5.91 -20.74 -4.95
N LEU A 51 -4.67 -20.42 -4.62
CA LEU A 51 -4.29 -19.71 -3.39
C LEU A 51 -3.85 -18.28 -3.70
N GLU A 52 -4.19 -17.38 -2.79
CA GLU A 52 -3.83 -15.97 -2.85
C GLU A 52 -2.97 -15.58 -1.64
N CYS A 53 -2.04 -14.65 -1.83
CA CYS A 53 -1.14 -14.19 -0.76
C CYS A 53 -1.81 -13.10 0.08
N HIS A 54 -2.15 -13.43 1.33
CA HIS A 54 -2.91 -12.55 2.24
C HIS A 54 -2.11 -12.21 3.51
N PRO A 55 -2.35 -11.05 4.13
CA PRO A 55 -1.72 -10.69 5.39
C PRO A 55 -2.27 -11.49 6.56
N THR A 56 -1.40 -11.92 7.47
CA THR A 56 -1.77 -12.52 8.76
C THR A 56 -1.56 -11.56 9.93
N GLN A 57 -0.69 -10.56 9.77
CA GLN A 57 -0.50 -9.47 10.73
C GLN A 57 -0.32 -8.15 9.99
N THR A 58 -0.88 -7.08 10.55
CA THR A 58 -0.79 -5.72 10.01
C THR A 58 -0.35 -4.72 11.07
N SER A 59 0.06 -3.54 10.62
CA SER A 59 0.36 -2.39 11.46
C SER A 59 -0.03 -1.09 10.75
N ASN A 60 -0.35 -0.07 11.53
CA ASN A 60 -0.56 1.26 10.99
C ASN A 60 0.76 2.02 10.84
N VAL A 61 0.89 2.78 9.76
CA VAL A 61 1.95 3.76 9.55
C VAL A 61 1.32 5.10 9.20
N THR A 62 1.82 6.17 9.82
CA THR A 62 1.35 7.53 9.55
C THR A 62 2.35 8.24 8.68
N MET A 63 1.88 8.87 7.60
CA MET A 63 2.70 9.63 6.65
C MET A 63 2.11 11.02 6.47
N GLN A 64 2.98 11.99 6.21
CA GLN A 64 2.58 13.36 5.90
C GLN A 64 2.44 13.54 4.40
N LEU A 65 1.29 14.06 3.96
CA LEU A 65 0.99 14.38 2.58
C LEU A 65 0.49 15.83 2.49
N LEU A 66 0.53 16.41 1.30
CA LEU A 66 -0.16 17.65 0.98
C LEU A 66 -1.57 17.33 0.47
N LYS A 67 -2.58 17.94 1.09
CA LYS A 67 -3.98 17.91 0.67
C LYS A 67 -4.32 19.22 -0.04
N ILE A 68 -4.78 19.11 -1.28
CA ILE A 68 -5.09 20.24 -2.15
C ILE A 68 -6.58 20.17 -2.49
N ARG A 69 -7.31 21.27 -2.27
CA ARG A 69 -8.71 21.44 -2.65
C ARG A 69 -8.78 22.30 -3.89
N PRO A 70 -9.16 21.78 -5.07
CA PRO A 70 -9.19 22.59 -6.29
C PRO A 70 -10.13 23.80 -6.22
N SER A 71 -11.16 23.73 -5.38
CA SER A 71 -12.15 24.80 -5.16
C SER A 71 -11.67 25.91 -4.22
N GLU A 72 -10.60 25.70 -3.45
CA GLU A 72 -10.12 26.64 -2.43
C GLU A 72 -8.63 26.96 -2.65
N PRO A 73 -8.20 28.22 -2.55
CA PRO A 73 -6.79 28.55 -2.65
C PRO A 73 -6.04 28.07 -1.41
N GLY A 74 -5.12 27.11 -1.58
CA GLY A 74 -4.22 26.66 -0.53
C GLY A 74 -3.87 25.17 -0.62
N GLU A 75 -2.81 24.80 0.10
CA GLU A 75 -2.42 23.41 0.36
C GLU A 75 -2.22 23.23 1.86
N GLU A 76 -2.62 22.08 2.39
CA GLU A 76 -2.49 21.76 3.81
C GLU A 76 -1.67 20.48 3.98
N TYR A 77 -0.71 20.49 4.91
CA TYR A 77 -0.05 19.26 5.35
C TYR A 77 -1.00 18.46 6.23
N VAL A 78 -1.29 17.22 5.83
CA VAL A 78 -2.15 16.29 6.55
C VAL A 78 -1.39 15.03 6.91
N GLU A 79 -1.65 14.51 8.10
CA GLU A 79 -1.19 13.19 8.52
C GLU A 79 -2.25 12.15 8.18
N MET A 80 -1.88 11.18 7.34
CA MET A 80 -2.75 10.08 6.93
C MET A 80 -2.18 8.76 7.41
N THR A 81 -3.06 7.82 7.76
CA THR A 81 -2.67 6.55 8.40
C THR A 81 -3.01 5.37 7.50
N PHE A 82 -1.98 4.69 7.01
CA PHE A 82 -2.09 3.57 6.09
C PHE A 82 -1.85 2.24 6.80
N VAL A 83 -2.36 1.16 6.22
CA VAL A 83 -2.10 -0.21 6.69
C VAL A 83 -0.93 -0.82 5.92
N GLU A 84 0.07 -1.28 6.67
CA GLU A 84 1.14 -2.15 6.19
C GLU A 84 0.93 -3.59 6.65
N HIS A 85 1.41 -4.52 5.83
CA HIS A 85 1.42 -5.93 6.15
C HIS A 85 2.76 -6.31 6.79
N LYS A 86 2.74 -7.05 7.89
CA LYS A 86 3.95 -7.51 8.60
C LYS A 86 4.32 -8.95 8.28
N THR A 87 3.33 -9.82 8.14
CA THR A 87 3.48 -11.24 7.78
C THR A 87 2.43 -11.63 6.75
N CYS A 88 2.78 -12.60 5.90
CA CYS A 88 1.94 -13.06 4.79
C CYS A 88 1.90 -14.58 4.75
N GLU A 89 0.75 -15.11 4.39
CA GLU A 89 0.54 -16.54 4.14
C GLU A 89 -0.31 -16.75 2.89
N CYS A 90 -0.20 -17.97 2.38
CA CYS A 90 -1.13 -18.61 1.47
C CYS A 90 -1.98 -19.57 2.32
#